data_AF-A0AAU2KRC0-F1
#
_entry.id   AF-A0AAU2KRC0-F1
#
_cell.length_a   1.000
_cell.length_b   1.000
_cell.length_c   1.000
_cell.angle_alpha   90.00
_cell.angle_beta   90.00
_cell.angle_gamma   90.00
#
_symmetry.space_group_name_H-M   'P 1'
#
loop_
_entity.id
_entity.type
_entity.pdbx_description
1 polymer ?
#
loop_
_entity_poly.entity_id
_entity_poly.type
_entity_poly.pdbx_seq_one_letter_code
_entity_poly.pdbx_strand_id
1 'polypeptide(L)'
;MTNDDSPSGYRIGEADTECRYAVLVDGQHIGRIFRWHGGWLAIPAGASEATRRGDGRDGSAAAAQYLLEEFRAGRITPQPDTPGEDVAPASSTGPVPLLHPRMRDTQRNQDAAWEG
;
A
#
# COMPACT_ATOMS: atom_id res chain seq x y z
N MET A 1 -18.38 4.50 -11.92
CA MET A 1 -17.48 3.84 -10.96
C MET A 1 -18.07 2.47 -10.70
N THR A 2 -17.59 1.45 -11.40
CA THR A 2 -18.06 0.07 -11.29
C THR A 2 -17.56 -0.50 -9.97
N ASN A 3 -18.46 -0.64 -9.00
CA ASN A 3 -18.25 -1.57 -7.89
C ASN A 3 -18.16 -2.95 -8.55
N ASP A 4 -16.94 -3.45 -8.70
CA ASP A 4 -16.66 -4.82 -9.11
C ASP A 4 -17.08 -5.73 -7.96
N ASP A 5 -18.40 -5.97 -7.88
CA ASP A 5 -19.02 -7.01 -7.07
C ASP A 5 -18.68 -8.36 -7.73
N SER A 6 -17.40 -8.71 -7.69
CA SER A 6 -16.97 -10.03 -8.09
C SER A 6 -17.45 -11.04 -7.04
N PRO A 7 -17.96 -12.23 -7.42
CA PRO A 7 -18.42 -13.29 -6.51
C PRO A 7 -17.30 -13.91 -5.65
N SER A 8 -16.14 -13.27 -5.60
CA SER A 8 -14.88 -13.75 -5.04
C SER A 8 -14.81 -13.72 -3.52
N GLY A 9 -15.84 -13.22 -2.83
CA GLY A 9 -15.89 -13.17 -1.36
C GLY A 9 -14.87 -12.22 -0.73
N TYR A 10 -14.27 -11.32 -1.54
CA TYR A 10 -13.44 -10.22 -1.08
C TYR A 10 -13.76 -8.95 -1.87
N ARG A 11 -13.46 -7.80 -1.29
CA ARG A 11 -13.55 -6.48 -1.90
C ARG A 11 -12.19 -5.80 -1.89
N ILE A 12 -11.82 -5.18 -3.01
CA ILE A 12 -10.65 -4.29 -3.04
C ILE A 12 -11.11 -2.89 -2.61
N GLY A 13 -10.51 -2.38 -1.54
CA GLY A 13 -10.75 -1.06 -0.99
C GLY A 13 -10.01 0.04 -1.76
N GLU A 14 -10.10 1.26 -1.23
CA GLU A 14 -9.40 2.41 -1.81
C GLU A 14 -7.89 2.27 -1.66
N ALA A 15 -7.15 2.94 -2.54
CA ALA A 15 -5.71 2.99 -2.47
C ALA A 15 -5.27 3.97 -1.36
N ASP A 16 -4.25 3.62 -0.60
CA ASP A 16 -3.56 4.57 0.28
C ASP A 16 -2.66 5.53 -0.52
N THR A 17 -1.99 6.45 0.20
CA THR A 17 -1.06 7.44 -0.37
C THR A 17 0.10 6.80 -1.13
N GLU A 18 0.40 5.53 -0.86
CA GLU A 18 1.44 4.74 -1.52
C GLU A 18 0.88 3.85 -2.66
N CYS A 19 -0.38 4.08 -3.08
CA CYS A 19 -1.09 3.27 -4.07
C CYS A 19 -1.18 1.79 -3.70
N ARG A 20 -1.30 1.47 -2.41
CA ARG A 20 -1.59 0.13 -1.91
C ARG A 20 -3.09 0.02 -1.65
N TYR A 21 -3.71 -0.99 -2.24
CA TYR A 21 -5.14 -1.25 -2.18
C TYR A 21 -5.42 -2.28 -1.10
N ALA A 22 -6.29 -1.94 -0.15
CA ALA A 22 -6.72 -2.88 0.88
C ALA A 22 -7.54 -4.02 0.25
N VAL A 23 -7.38 -5.24 0.75
CA VAL A 23 -8.25 -6.39 0.43
C VAL A 23 -9.06 -6.72 1.68
N LEU A 24 -10.37 -6.69 1.51
CA LEU A 24 -11.35 -6.76 2.59
C LEU A 24 -12.22 -8.02 2.44
N VAL A 25 -12.48 -8.71 3.55
CA VAL A 25 -13.45 -9.81 3.65
C VAL A 25 -14.38 -9.49 4.81
N ASP A 26 -15.69 -9.47 4.56
CA ASP A 26 -16.72 -9.10 5.56
C ASP A 26 -16.43 -7.76 6.28
N GLY A 27 -15.81 -6.81 5.57
CA GLY A 27 -15.43 -5.50 6.11
C GLY A 27 -14.14 -5.50 6.96
N GLN A 28 -13.44 -6.64 7.07
CA GLN A 28 -12.15 -6.75 7.74
C GLN A 28 -11.00 -6.80 6.72
N HIS A 29 -9.90 -6.13 7.04
CA HIS A 29 -8.70 -6.09 6.23
C HIS A 29 -7.87 -7.37 6.41
N ILE A 30 -7.64 -8.09 5.31
CA ILE A 30 -6.81 -9.32 5.25
C ILE A 30 -5.45 -9.09 4.60
N GLY A 31 -5.18 -7.90 4.07
CA GLY A 31 -3.89 -7.53 3.51
C GLY A 31 -4.00 -6.43 2.46
N ARG A 32 -2.86 -5.98 1.94
CA ARG A 32 -2.79 -4.95 0.89
C ARG A 32 -2.14 -5.50 -0.36
N ILE A 33 -2.59 -5.03 -1.51
CA ILE A 33 -1.94 -5.31 -2.80
C ILE A 33 -1.42 -4.02 -3.42
N PHE A 34 -0.30 -4.08 -4.12
CA PHE A 34 0.26 -2.91 -4.79
C PHE A 34 1.05 -3.31 -6.02
N ARG A 35 1.26 -2.35 -6.93
CA ARG A 35 2.01 -2.56 -8.16
C ARG A 35 3.42 -2.01 -8.02
N TRP A 36 4.42 -2.84 -8.30
CA TRP A 36 5.84 -2.46 -8.27
C TRP A 36 6.60 -3.14 -9.40
N HIS A 37 7.41 -2.37 -10.15
CA HIS A 37 8.17 -2.83 -11.32
C HIS A 37 7.39 -3.77 -12.27
N GLY A 38 6.12 -3.44 -12.57
CA GLY A 38 5.28 -4.20 -13.49
C GLY A 38 4.67 -5.48 -12.91
N GLY A 39 5.01 -5.85 -11.69
CA GLY A 39 4.37 -6.94 -10.94
C GLY A 39 3.35 -6.42 -9.93
N TRP A 40 2.45 -7.30 -9.52
CA TRP A 40 1.55 -7.12 -8.40
C TRP A 40 2.06 -7.91 -7.21
N LEU A 41 2.13 -7.24 -6.08
CA LEU A 41 2.58 -7.78 -4.80
C LEU A 41 1.44 -7.76 -3.81
N ALA A 42 1.45 -8.71 -2.90
CA ALA A 42 0.52 -8.83 -1.79
C ALA A 42 1.28 -8.82 -0.46
N ILE A 43 0.78 -8.06 0.51
CA ILE A 43 1.24 -8.03 1.90
C ILE A 43 0.10 -8.54 2.76
N PRO A 44 0.20 -9.75 3.35
CA PRO A 44 -0.77 -10.25 4.31
C PRO A 44 -0.95 -9.33 5.52
N ALA A 45 -2.15 -9.24 6.06
CA ALA A 45 -2.37 -8.52 7.32
C ALA A 45 -1.51 -9.12 8.44
N GLY A 46 -0.79 -8.26 9.18
CA GLY A 46 0.18 -8.67 10.19
C GLY A 46 1.55 -9.10 9.66
N ALA A 47 1.78 -9.10 8.35
CA ALA A 47 3.09 -9.32 7.74
C ALA A 47 3.69 -8.02 7.19
N SER A 48 5.02 -7.94 7.18
CA SER A 48 5.75 -6.82 6.54
C SER A 48 6.34 -7.21 5.19
N GLU A 49 6.38 -8.50 4.87
CA GLU A 49 7.02 -9.00 3.65
C GLU A 49 6.00 -9.05 2.50
N ALA A 50 6.33 -8.37 1.41
CA ALA A 50 5.53 -8.37 0.20
C ALA A 50 5.90 -9.56 -0.68
N THR A 51 4.90 -10.31 -1.13
CA THR A 51 5.13 -11.40 -2.08
C THR A 51 4.56 -11.07 -3.46
N ARG A 52 5.38 -11.24 -4.50
CA ARG A 52 4.92 -11.10 -5.89
C ARG A 52 3.96 -12.23 -6.25
N ARG A 53 2.78 -11.86 -6.73
CA ARG A 53 1.67 -12.80 -7.02
C ARG A 53 0.99 -12.59 -8.36
N GLY A 54 1.42 -11.61 -9.13
CA GLY A 54 0.96 -11.45 -10.50
C GLY A 54 1.87 -10.56 -11.33
N ASP A 55 1.73 -10.66 -12.64
CA ASP A 55 2.43 -9.84 -13.61
C ASP A 55 1.43 -9.15 -14.52
N GLY A 56 1.74 -7.94 -14.98
CA GLY A 56 0.91 -7.24 -15.95
C GLY A 56 -0.44 -6.77 -15.42
N ARG A 57 -1.43 -6.70 -16.31
CA ARG A 57 -2.71 -6.00 -16.07
C ARG A 57 -3.66 -6.80 -15.16
N ASP A 58 -3.59 -8.13 -15.20
CA ASP A 58 -4.50 -9.02 -14.48
C ASP A 58 -3.95 -9.48 -13.10
N GLY A 59 -2.74 -9.02 -12.74
CA GLY A 59 -2.06 -9.45 -11.52
C GLY A 59 -2.71 -8.98 -10.22
N SER A 60 -3.60 -7.97 -10.25
CA SER A 60 -4.31 -7.50 -9.05
C SER A 60 -5.27 -8.56 -8.51
N ALA A 61 -6.02 -9.22 -9.39
CA ALA A 61 -6.93 -10.30 -9.00
C ALA A 61 -6.16 -11.50 -8.43
N ALA A 62 -5.02 -11.86 -9.04
CA ALA A 62 -4.16 -12.93 -8.53
C ALA A 62 -3.57 -12.61 -7.15
N ALA A 63 -3.13 -11.35 -6.94
CA ALA A 63 -2.63 -10.90 -5.65
C ALA A 63 -3.72 -10.87 -4.57
N ALA A 64 -4.94 -10.43 -4.90
CA ALA A 64 -6.06 -10.42 -3.98
C ALA A 64 -6.57 -11.85 -3.66
N GLN A 65 -6.63 -12.72 -4.66
CA GLN A 65 -7.01 -14.12 -4.48
C GLN A 65 -6.01 -14.85 -3.57
N TYR A 66 -4.71 -14.61 -3.72
CA TYR A 66 -3.71 -15.14 -2.80
C TYR A 66 -4.00 -14.77 -1.34
N LEU A 67 -4.32 -13.50 -1.06
CA LEU A 67 -4.68 -13.07 0.29
C LEU A 67 -5.93 -13.80 0.81
N LEU A 68 -6.95 -13.95 -0.03
CA LEU A 68 -8.15 -14.72 0.33
C LEU A 68 -7.81 -16.19 0.67
N GLU A 69 -6.94 -16.83 -0.11
CA GLU A 69 -6.53 -18.22 0.11
C GLU A 69 -5.75 -18.38 1.42
N GLU A 70 -4.82 -17.48 1.72
CA GLU A 70 -4.08 -17.46 2.98
C GLU A 70 -5.00 -17.18 4.18
N PHE A 71 -5.99 -16.29 4.03
CA PHE A 71 -7.03 -16.07 5.03
C PHE A 71 -7.88 -17.33 5.26
N ARG A 72 -8.37 -17.98 4.20
CA ARG A 72 -9.14 -19.23 4.29
C ARG A 72 -8.32 -20.38 4.88
N ALA A 73 -7.01 -20.39 4.68
CA ALA A 73 -6.09 -21.32 5.30
C ALA A 73 -5.81 -21.02 6.79
N GLY A 74 -6.37 -19.93 7.33
CA GLY A 74 -6.15 -19.50 8.72
C GLY A 74 -4.75 -18.94 8.99
N ARG A 75 -4.00 -18.57 7.94
CA ARG A 75 -2.65 -18.00 8.05
C ARG A 75 -2.65 -16.48 8.21
N ILE A 76 -3.77 -15.84 7.88
CA ILE A 76 -3.99 -14.41 8.06
C ILE A 76 -5.03 -14.21 9.14
N THR A 77 -4.69 -13.40 10.14
CA THR A 77 -5.66 -12.90 11.11
C THR A 77 -6.22 -11.58 10.57
N PRO A 78 -7.53 -11.48 10.29
CA PRO A 78 -8.14 -10.24 9.84
C PRO A 78 -7.93 -9.13 10.86
N GLN A 79 -7.64 -7.95 10.35
CA GLN A 79 -7.53 -6.74 11.15
C GLN A 79 -8.72 -5.83 10.85
N PRO A 80 -9.17 -5.00 11.80
CA PRO A 80 -10.11 -3.94 11.47
C PRO A 80 -9.53 -3.10 10.32
N ASP A 81 -10.39 -2.71 9.38
CA ASP A 81 -10.05 -1.73 8.34
C ASP A 81 -9.92 -0.36 9.00
N THR A 82 -8.86 -0.20 9.79
CA THR A 82 -8.44 1.11 10.26
C THR A 82 -7.79 1.76 9.04
N PRO A 83 -8.31 2.90 8.53
CA PRO A 83 -7.58 3.70 7.56
C PRO A 83 -6.20 3.87 8.15
N GLY A 84 -5.19 3.41 7.44
CA GLY A 84 -3.84 3.36 7.97
C GLY A 84 -3.58 4.68 8.67
N GLU A 85 -3.35 4.61 9.98
CA GLU A 85 -2.55 5.60 10.68
C GLU A 85 -1.11 5.39 10.18
N ASP A 86 -0.96 5.53 8.86
CA ASP A 86 0.27 5.88 8.21
C ASP A 86 0.55 7.23 8.80
N VAL A 87 1.48 7.21 9.74
CA VAL A 87 2.02 8.34 10.49
C VAL A 87 1.79 9.58 9.64
N ALA A 88 0.82 10.41 10.03
CA ALA A 88 0.55 11.66 9.34
C ALA A 88 1.92 12.28 9.00
N PRO A 89 2.23 12.63 7.73
CA PRO A 89 3.51 13.22 7.42
C PRO A 89 3.65 14.36 8.40
N ALA A 90 4.61 14.23 9.33
CA ALA A 90 4.65 15.04 10.54
C ALA A 90 4.41 16.47 10.09
N SER A 91 3.25 17.03 10.47
CA SER A 91 2.81 18.33 9.99
C SER A 91 3.94 19.28 10.28
N SER A 92 4.73 19.55 9.25
CA SER A 92 5.90 20.41 9.34
C SER A 92 5.31 21.80 9.23
N THR A 93 4.71 22.25 10.33
CA THR A 93 4.30 23.62 10.56
C THR A 93 5.58 24.42 10.78
N GLY A 94 6.29 24.63 9.67
CA GLY A 94 7.60 25.26 9.56
C GLY A 94 8.01 25.22 8.10
N PRO A 95 8.89 26.13 7.63
CA PRO A 95 9.34 26.14 6.24
C PRO A 95 9.83 24.73 5.88
N VAL A 96 9.14 24.08 4.93
CA VAL A 96 9.48 22.74 4.45
C VAL A 96 10.95 22.76 4.06
N PRO A 97 11.83 22.02 4.73
CA PRO A 97 13.21 21.96 4.29
C PRO A 97 13.21 21.34 2.91
N LEU A 98 13.66 22.11 1.92
CA LEU A 98 13.82 21.65 0.53
C LEU A 98 14.87 20.52 0.44
N LEU A 99 15.63 20.28 1.51
CA LEU A 99 16.57 19.17 1.64
C LEU A 99 15.91 17.91 2.24
N HIS A 100 16.15 16.79 1.56
CA HIS A 100 15.87 15.46 2.10
C HIS A 100 16.66 15.19 3.40
N PRO A 101 16.08 14.50 4.42
CA PRO A 101 16.71 14.28 5.74
C PRO A 101 18.06 13.56 5.74
N ARG A 102 18.44 12.93 4.62
CA ARG A 102 19.73 12.24 4.44
C ARG A 102 20.81 13.13 3.80
N MET A 103 20.47 14.35 3.38
CA MET A 103 21.43 15.29 2.81
C MET A 103 22.04 16.17 3.89
N ARG A 104 23.35 16.36 3.81
CA ARG A 104 24.05 17.34 4.66
C ARG A 104 23.66 18.75 4.23
N ASP A 105 23.34 19.59 5.22
CA ASP A 105 23.04 20.99 5.02
C ASP A 105 24.31 21.76 4.60
N THR A 106 24.47 21.92 3.29
CA THR A 106 25.59 22.61 2.67
C THR A 106 25.05 23.58 1.64
N GLN A 107 25.72 24.73 1.46
CA GLN A 107 25.32 25.80 0.53
C GLN A 107 24.94 25.25 -0.86
N ARG A 108 25.78 24.34 -1.40
CA ARG A 108 25.56 23.66 -2.68
C ARG A 108 24.23 22.89 -2.77
N ASN A 109 23.82 22.22 -1.69
CA ASN A 109 22.58 21.45 -1.66
C ASN A 109 21.37 22.36 -1.50
N GLN A 110 21.53 23.50 -0.82
CA GLN A 110 20.48 24.51 -0.72
C GLN A 110 20.23 25.15 -2.09
N ASP A 111 21.27 25.60 -2.80
CA ASP A 111 21.15 26.18 -4.14
C ASP A 111 20.46 25.22 -5.13
N ALA A 112 20.83 23.93 -5.11
CA ALA A 112 20.20 22.91 -5.96
C ALA A 112 18.71 22.66 -5.65
N ALA A 113 18.23 23.06 -4.46
CA ALA A 113 16.85 22.87 -4.06
C ALA A 113 15.95 24.08 -4.40
N TRP A 114 16.55 25.25 -4.69
CA TRP A 114 15.84 26.47 -5.08
C TRP A 114 15.75 26.68 -6.61
N GLU A 115 16.64 26.08 -7.42
CA GLU A 115 16.64 26.21 -8.89
C GLU A 115 15.73 25.18 -9.62
N GLY A 116 14.48 25.05 -9.18
CA GLY A 116 13.44 24.22 -9.83
C GLY A 116 12.32 25.04 -10.45
#